data_AF-K2CA40-F1
#
_entry.id   AF-K2CA40-F1
#
_cell.length_a   1.000
_cell.length_b   1.000
_cell.length_c   1.000
_cell.angle_alpha   90.00
_cell.angle_beta   90.00
_cell.angle_gamma   90.00
#
_symmetry.space_group_name_H-M   'P 1'
#
loop_
_entity.id
_entity.type
_entity.pdbx_description
1 polymer ?
#
loop_
_entity_poly.entity_id
_entity_poly.type
_entity_poly.pdbx_seq_one_letter_code
_entity_poly.pdbx_strand_id
1 'polypeptide(L)'
;MMHDNNLMSVRFRIPVKKLEDIKNVVAALGGQIEEENTDVPWQKVLPDSNPGKILRGLRYRDGRSQKWLAEQLGMKQPNISAMEKGERPIGKNLAKKLGELFNIGYKVFL
;
A
#
# COMPACT_ATOMS: atom_id res chain seq x y z
N MET A 1 0.63 29.73 -26.13
CA MET A 1 -0.50 29.59 -25.18
C MET A 1 0.08 29.72 -23.79
N MET A 2 -0.48 30.62 -22.98
CA MET A 2 0.14 31.12 -21.75
C MET A 2 0.12 30.04 -20.66
N HIS A 3 1.25 29.81 -20.00
CA HIS A 3 1.33 28.99 -18.79
C HIS A 3 1.04 29.93 -17.62
N ASP A 4 -0.15 29.83 -17.03
CA ASP A 4 -0.45 30.47 -15.74
C ASP A 4 0.42 29.83 -14.65
N ASN A 5 1.60 30.42 -14.43
CA ASN A 5 2.63 29.90 -13.52
C ASN A 5 2.88 30.86 -12.34
N ASN A 6 1.83 31.43 -11.75
CA ASN A 6 1.95 32.50 -10.74
C ASN A 6 1.50 32.09 -9.33
N LEU A 7 1.53 30.79 -9.00
CA LEU A 7 1.26 30.28 -7.65
C LEU A 7 2.56 29.72 -7.04
N MET A 8 2.81 30.04 -5.77
CA MET A 8 3.95 29.53 -5.01
C MET A 8 3.45 28.78 -3.76
N SER A 9 4.00 27.59 -3.50
CA SER A 9 3.66 26.80 -2.31
C SER A 9 4.46 27.28 -1.09
N VAL A 10 3.77 27.53 0.03
CA VAL A 10 4.39 27.95 1.29
C VAL A 10 3.87 27.07 2.43
N ARG A 11 4.76 26.61 3.33
CA ARG A 11 4.42 25.78 4.48
C ARG A 11 4.42 26.60 5.77
N PHE A 12 3.29 26.59 6.49
CA PHE A 12 3.13 27.31 7.76
C PHE A 12 2.89 26.35 8.94
N ARG A 13 3.30 26.75 10.15
CA ARG A 13 2.86 26.14 11.41
C ARG A 13 1.90 27.09 12.10
N ILE A 14 0.69 26.62 12.38
CA ILE A 14 -0.41 27.44 12.89
C ILE A 14 -1.12 26.72 14.06
N PRO A 15 -1.77 27.45 14.98
CA PRO A 15 -2.64 26.84 15.97
C PRO A 15 -3.81 26.09 15.33
N VAL A 16 -4.11 24.87 15.78
CA VAL A 16 -5.15 23.99 15.19
C VAL A 16 -6.52 24.70 15.08
N LYS A 17 -6.88 25.49 16.09
CA LYS A 17 -8.14 26.25 16.13
C LYS A 17 -8.27 27.33 15.04
N LYS A 18 -7.18 27.67 14.36
CA LYS A 18 -7.09 28.72 13.34
C LYS A 18 -6.97 28.19 11.92
N LEU A 19 -7.05 26.87 11.73
CA LEU A 19 -6.95 26.25 10.41
C LEU A 19 -8.03 26.78 9.45
N GLU A 20 -9.29 26.81 9.90
CA GLU A 20 -10.42 27.26 9.08
C GLU A 20 -10.29 28.73 8.67
N ASP A 21 -9.92 29.58 9.63
CA ASP A 21 -9.70 31.02 9.40
C ASP A 21 -8.63 31.24 8.31
N ILE A 22 -7.53 30.47 8.37
CA ILE A 22 -6.43 30.59 7.40
C ILE A 22 -6.82 30.04 6.03
N LYS A 23 -7.54 28.91 5.98
CA LYS A 23 -8.10 28.40 4.72
C LYS A 23 -8.98 29.45 4.02
N ASN A 24 -9.85 30.12 4.78
CA ASN A 24 -10.73 31.16 4.25
C ASN A 24 -9.95 32.38 3.71
N VAL A 25 -8.90 32.83 4.41
CA VAL A 25 -8.05 33.93 3.94
C VAL A 25 -7.32 33.57 2.65
N VAL A 26 -6.74 32.37 2.58
CA VAL A 26 -6.04 31.90 1.37
C VAL A 26 -6.99 31.83 0.18
N ALA A 27 -8.19 31.28 0.37
CA ALA A 27 -9.21 31.22 -0.68
C ALA A 27 -9.68 32.63 -1.12
N ALA A 28 -9.88 33.56 -0.18
CA ALA A 28 -10.27 34.93 -0.48
C ALA A 28 -9.21 35.70 -1.30
N LEU A 29 -7.94 35.35 -1.14
CA LEU A 29 -6.83 35.92 -1.90
C LEU A 29 -6.58 35.20 -3.24
N GLY A 30 -7.44 34.25 -3.63
CA GLY A 30 -7.31 33.48 -4.86
C GLY A 30 -6.30 32.33 -4.78
N GLY A 31 -5.81 31.99 -3.59
CA GLY A 31 -4.92 30.87 -3.36
C GLY A 31 -5.67 29.53 -3.42
N GLN A 32 -4.97 28.50 -3.90
CA GLN A 32 -5.47 27.13 -3.91
C GLN A 32 -4.92 26.38 -2.70
N ILE A 33 -5.80 25.64 -2.02
CA ILE A 33 -5.43 24.78 -0.89
C ILE A 33 -5.31 23.37 -1.44
N GLU A 34 -4.08 22.92 -1.64
CA GLU A 34 -3.82 21.51 -1.91
C GLU A 34 -3.89 20.77 -0.59
N GLU A 35 -4.94 19.96 -0.40
CA GLU A 35 -4.90 18.95 0.64
C GLU A 35 -3.89 17.90 0.21
N GLU A 36 -2.76 17.86 0.91
CA GLU A 36 -1.71 16.88 0.70
C GLU A 36 -2.30 15.51 1.03
N ASN A 37 -2.88 14.84 0.03
CA ASN A 37 -3.21 13.43 0.12
C ASN A 37 -1.88 12.69 0.18
N THR A 38 -1.41 12.43 1.39
CA THR A 38 -0.19 11.66 1.67
C THR A 38 -0.31 10.20 1.29
N ASP A 39 -1.48 9.78 0.79
CA ASP A 39 -1.74 8.44 0.31
C ASP A 39 -0.98 8.19 -0.98
N VAL A 40 0.27 7.72 -0.81
CA VAL A 40 1.04 7.18 -1.92
C VAL A 40 0.53 5.76 -2.19
N PRO A 41 0.08 5.45 -3.42
CA PRO A 41 -0.26 4.08 -3.79
C PRO A 41 0.92 3.15 -3.50
N TRP A 42 0.67 2.02 -2.83
CA TRP A 42 1.73 1.10 -2.42
C TRP A 42 2.58 0.60 -3.60
N GLN A 43 2.00 0.53 -4.81
CA GLN A 43 2.75 0.17 -6.03
C GLN A 43 3.87 1.16 -6.36
N LYS A 44 3.74 2.45 -5.99
CA LYS A 44 4.80 3.44 -6.18
C LYS A 44 5.92 3.29 -5.15
N VAL A 45 5.59 2.81 -3.95
CA VAL A 45 6.55 2.61 -2.84
C VAL A 45 7.29 1.28 -3.00
N LEU A 46 6.62 0.26 -3.57
CA LEU A 46 7.13 -1.09 -3.77
C LEU A 46 6.96 -1.53 -5.23
N PRO A 47 7.71 -0.94 -6.18
CA PRO A 47 7.55 -1.20 -7.61
C PRO A 47 7.88 -2.66 -7.99
N ASP A 48 8.81 -3.29 -7.28
CA ASP A 48 9.21 -4.68 -7.54
C ASP A 48 8.38 -5.71 -6.76
N SER A 49 7.27 -5.28 -6.16
CA SER A 49 6.41 -6.16 -5.39
C SER A 49 5.68 -7.13 -6.31
N ASN A 50 5.69 -8.40 -5.93
CA ASN A 50 4.92 -9.45 -6.59
C ASN A 50 4.23 -10.31 -5.53
N PRO A 51 3.20 -11.10 -5.90
CA PRO A 51 2.46 -11.93 -4.95
C PRO A 51 3.34 -12.84 -4.10
N GLY A 52 4.43 -13.36 -4.66
CA GLY A 52 5.41 -14.20 -3.95
C GLY A 52 6.19 -13.45 -2.86
N LYS A 53 6.67 -12.25 -3.17
CA LYS A 53 7.33 -11.37 -2.19
C LYS A 53 6.39 -10.94 -1.07
N ILE A 54 5.14 -10.62 -1.42
CA ILE A 54 4.10 -10.28 -0.44
C ILE A 54 3.83 -11.47 0.49
N LEU A 55 3.66 -12.67 -0.06
CA LEU A 55 3.47 -13.89 0.73
C LEU A 55 4.63 -14.13 1.69
N ARG A 56 5.86 -14.02 1.20
CA ARG A 56 7.08 -14.17 2.01
C ARG A 56 7.16 -13.09 3.11
N GLY A 57 6.82 -11.85 2.79
CA GLY A 57 6.78 -10.73 3.72
C GLY A 57 5.79 -10.96 4.86
N LEU A 58 4.56 -11.37 4.54
CA LEU A 58 3.53 -11.71 5.54
C LEU A 58 3.96 -12.87 6.44
N ARG A 59 4.59 -13.88 5.85
CA ARG A 59 5.10 -15.02 6.60
C ARG A 59 6.19 -14.59 7.59
N TYR A 60 7.08 -13.68 7.21
CA TYR A 60 8.09 -13.12 8.11
C TYR A 60 7.49 -12.18 9.16
N ARG A 61 6.52 -11.33 8.79
CA ARG A 61 5.75 -10.47 9.72
C ARG A 61 5.20 -11.29 10.89
N ASP A 62 4.71 -12.49 10.60
CA ASP A 62 4.06 -13.36 11.59
C ASP A 62 5.03 -14.42 12.18
N GLY A 63 6.33 -14.36 11.86
CA GLY A 63 7.35 -15.27 12.38
C GLY A 63 7.16 -16.74 11.97
N ARG A 64 6.51 -17.01 10.82
CA ARG A 64 6.14 -18.36 10.39
C ARG A 64 7.16 -18.97 9.42
N SER A 65 7.22 -20.30 9.36
CA SER A 65 8.07 -21.04 8.41
C SER A 65 7.29 -21.42 7.14
N GLN A 66 8.00 -21.70 6.04
CA GLN A 66 7.34 -22.20 4.82
C GLN A 66 6.64 -23.54 5.06
N LYS A 67 7.19 -24.37 5.97
CA LYS A 67 6.59 -25.64 6.39
C LYS A 67 5.24 -25.42 7.07
N TRP A 68 5.16 -24.47 8.01
CA TRP A 68 3.91 -24.12 8.67
C TRP A 68 2.84 -23.67 7.66
N LEU A 69 3.21 -22.80 6.72
CA LEU A 69 2.27 -22.33 5.70
C LEU A 69 1.80 -23.47 4.79
N ALA A 70 2.70 -24.39 4.46
CA ALA A 70 2.37 -25.59 3.68
C ALA A 70 1.35 -26.48 4.41
N GLU A 71 1.51 -26.67 5.72
CA GLU A 71 0.57 -27.39 6.58
C GLU A 71 -0.80 -26.70 6.63
N GLN A 72 -0.85 -25.38 6.82
CA GLN A 72 -2.11 -24.63 6.83
C GLN A 72 -2.88 -24.70 5.50
N LEU A 73 -2.15 -24.79 4.38
CA LEU A 73 -2.73 -24.83 3.05
C LEU A 73 -2.95 -26.26 2.52
N GLY A 74 -2.57 -27.29 3.28
CA GLY A 74 -2.65 -28.68 2.85
C GLY A 74 -1.81 -28.98 1.61
N MET A 75 -0.64 -28.37 1.48
CA MET A 75 0.25 -28.53 0.32
C MET A 75 1.70 -28.81 0.72
N LYS A 76 2.55 -29.18 -0.24
CA LYS A 76 3.97 -29.45 0.03
C LYS A 76 4.77 -28.14 0.17
N GLN A 77 5.74 -28.11 1.08
CA GLN A 77 6.61 -26.93 1.30
C GLN A 77 7.34 -26.41 0.04
N PRO A 78 7.79 -27.27 -0.91
CA PRO A 78 8.35 -26.79 -2.18
C PRO A 78 7.37 -25.94 -3.00
N ASN A 79 6.06 -26.19 -2.91
CA ASN A 79 5.07 -25.36 -3.59
C ASN A 79 5.00 -23.96 -2.98
N ILE A 80 5.14 -23.84 -1.65
CA ILE A 80 5.25 -22.54 -0.97
C ILE A 80 6.51 -21.82 -1.42
N SER A 81 7.65 -22.53 -1.44
CA SER A 81 8.91 -21.95 -1.93
C SER A 81 8.80 -21.46 -3.38
N ALA A 82 8.20 -22.25 -4.28
CA ALA A 82 8.00 -21.87 -5.68
C ALA A 82 7.10 -20.63 -5.80
N MET A 83 6.05 -20.52 -4.98
CA MET A 83 5.19 -19.33 -4.94
C MET A 83 5.94 -18.10 -4.41
N GLU A 84 6.72 -18.23 -3.34
CA GLU A 84 7.52 -17.12 -2.79
C GLU A 84 8.61 -16.62 -3.76
N LYS A 85 9.13 -17.51 -4.62
CA LYS A 85 10.06 -17.15 -5.70
C LYS A 85 9.39 -16.59 -6.95
N GLY A 86 8.06 -16.71 -7.06
CA GLY A 86 7.31 -16.34 -8.27
C GLY A 86 7.36 -17.38 -9.40
N GLU A 87 7.96 -18.55 -9.17
CA GLU A 87 7.99 -19.67 -10.13
C GLU A 87 6.60 -20.32 -10.28
N ARG A 88 5.75 -20.19 -9.25
CA ARG A 88 4.36 -20.67 -9.27
C ARG A 88 3.40 -19.50 -8.99
N PRO A 89 2.39 -19.27 -9.85
CA PRO A 89 1.42 -18.19 -9.63
C PRO A 89 0.46 -18.52 -8.48
N ILE A 90 -0.04 -17.47 -7.81
CA ILE A 90 -1.09 -17.56 -6.78
C ILE A 90 -2.44 -17.28 -7.44
N GLY A 91 -3.26 -18.33 -7.61
CA GLY A 91 -4.60 -18.18 -8.16
C GLY A 91 -5.60 -17.57 -7.17
N LYS A 92 -6.72 -17.04 -7.67
CA LYS A 92 -7.76 -16.35 -6.89
C LYS A 92 -8.27 -17.14 -5.67
N ASN A 93 -8.48 -18.44 -5.80
CA ASN A 93 -8.95 -19.27 -4.68
C ASN A 93 -7.91 -19.36 -3.57
N LEU A 94 -6.63 -19.46 -3.93
CA LEU A 94 -5.55 -19.48 -2.96
C LEU A 94 -5.33 -18.10 -2.35
N ALA A 95 -5.39 -17.04 -3.16
CA ALA A 95 -5.32 -15.65 -2.70
C ALA A 95 -6.37 -15.37 -1.61
N LYS A 96 -7.62 -15.83 -1.78
CA LYS A 96 -8.67 -15.69 -0.77
C LYS A 96 -8.31 -16.40 0.54
N LYS A 97 -7.89 -17.66 0.48
CA LYS A 97 -7.44 -18.42 1.66
C LYS A 97 -6.27 -17.74 2.38
N LEU A 98 -5.32 -17.21 1.63
CA LEU A 98 -4.19 -16.45 2.17
C LEU A 98 -4.65 -15.14 2.82
N GLY A 99 -5.60 -14.44 2.20
CA GLY A 99 -6.20 -13.23 2.76
C GLY A 99 -6.88 -13.49 4.10
N GLU A 100 -7.63 -14.58 4.21
CA GLU A 100 -8.24 -15.05 5.45
C GLU A 100 -7.15 -15.43 6.49
N LEU A 101 -6.16 -16.25 6.10
CA LEU A 101 -5.10 -16.72 6.98
C LEU A 101 -4.25 -15.59 7.59
N PHE A 102 -3.95 -14.57 6.78
CA PHE A 102 -3.09 -13.44 7.18
C PHE A 102 -3.87 -12.20 7.62
N ASN A 103 -5.21 -12.27 7.63
CA ASN A 103 -6.13 -11.17 7.91
C ASN A 103 -5.85 -9.90 7.07
N ILE A 104 -5.81 -10.06 5.74
CA ILE A 104 -5.58 -8.98 4.78
C ILE A 104 -6.49 -9.10 3.55
N GLY A 105 -6.63 -8.01 2.79
CA GLY A 105 -7.33 -8.04 1.51
C GLY A 105 -6.63 -8.92 0.47
N TYR A 106 -7.29 -9.97 -0.01
CA TYR A 106 -6.71 -10.95 -0.94
C TYR A 106 -6.20 -10.37 -2.28
N LYS A 107 -6.67 -9.19 -2.66
CA LYS A 107 -6.29 -8.53 -3.93
C LYS A 107 -4.81 -8.19 -4.01
N VAL A 108 -4.08 -8.16 -2.89
CA VAL A 108 -2.63 -7.95 -2.90
C VAL A 108 -1.86 -9.08 -3.59
N PHE A 109 -2.48 -10.25 -3.76
CA PHE A 109 -1.87 -11.40 -4.44
C PHE A 109 -2.24 -11.51 -5.93
N LEU A 110 -2.99 -10.55 -6.48
CA LEU A 110 -3.53 -10.58 -7.84
C LEU A 110 -2.97 -9.47 -8.74
#